data_AF-A0A7V5YNE0-F1
#
_entry.id   AF-A0A7V5YNE0-F1
#
_cell.length_a   1.000
_cell.length_b   1.000
_cell.length_c   1.000
_cell.angle_alpha   90.00
_cell.angle_beta   90.00
_cell.angle_gamma   90.00
#
_symmetry.space_group_name_H-M   'P 1'
#
loop_
_entity.id
_entity.type
_entity.pdbx_description
1 polymer ?
#
loop_
_entity_poly.entity_id
_entity_poly.type
_entity_poly.pdbx_seq_one_letter_code
_entity_poly.pdbx_strand_id
1 'polypeptide(L)'
;MNSKNAKFDWRFFLQRLFTLIILGYFIFLASRAIIQNQKIKKEIEEINKQIREQEQKNNELQKFIEYQKTDNFKEKQLREKLGFKKEGEIVIAVPENKDRKTPTPIPTISASTSLKIPNYVLWWKYLSGK
;
A
#
# COMPACT_ATOMS: atom_id res chain seq x y z
N MET A 1 22.52 -67.78 42.85
CA MET A 1 22.86 -66.37 42.58
C MET A 1 24.00 -66.34 41.57
N ASN A 2 23.73 -66.11 40.29
CA ASN A 2 24.81 -65.91 39.31
C ASN A 2 24.29 -65.15 38.07
N SER A 3 24.28 -63.82 38.13
CA SER A 3 24.04 -63.00 36.94
C SER A 3 25.32 -62.97 36.12
N LYS A 4 25.28 -63.66 34.98
CA LYS A 4 26.35 -63.67 33.99
C LYS A 4 26.61 -62.23 33.55
N ASN A 5 27.78 -61.71 33.89
CA ASN A 5 28.23 -60.39 33.46
C ASN A 5 28.30 -60.39 31.93
N ALA A 6 27.39 -59.67 31.28
CA ALA A 6 27.44 -59.44 29.85
C ALA A 6 28.75 -58.70 29.54
N LYS A 7 29.65 -59.36 28.81
CA LYS A 7 30.88 -58.73 28.32
C LYS A 7 30.47 -57.73 27.25
N PHE A 8 30.26 -56.49 27.67
CA PHE A 8 29.86 -55.40 26.78
C PHE A 8 31.02 -55.06 25.85
N ASP A 9 30.86 -55.33 24.56
CA ASP A 9 31.88 -55.09 23.56
C ASP A 9 31.98 -53.60 23.22
N TRP A 10 32.74 -52.88 24.06
CA TRP A 10 32.95 -51.44 24.01
C TRP A 10 33.41 -50.91 22.64
N ARG A 11 34.07 -51.77 21.84
CA ARG A 11 34.56 -51.45 20.49
C ARG A 11 33.40 -51.18 19.52
N PHE A 12 32.35 -51.99 19.55
CA PHE A 12 31.17 -51.79 18.69
C PHE A 12 30.33 -50.60 19.15
N PHE A 13 30.28 -50.36 20.47
CA PHE A 13 29.60 -49.20 21.01
C PHE A 13 30.29 -47.89 20.59
N LEU A 14 31.62 -47.81 20.71
CA LEU A 14 32.41 -46.66 20.26
C LEU A 14 32.31 -46.44 18.75
N GLN A 15 32.38 -47.51 17.96
CA GLN A 15 32.24 -47.41 16.49
C GLN A 15 30.87 -46.84 16.11
N ARG A 16 29.79 -47.35 16.71
CA ARG A 16 28.42 -46.88 16.42
C ARG A 16 28.21 -45.44 16.87
N LEU A 17 28.78 -45.04 18.01
CA LEU A 17 28.77 -43.66 18.49
C LEU A 17 29.52 -42.73 17.53
N PHE A 18 30.69 -43.13 17.05
CA PHE A 18 31.49 -42.36 16.11
C PHE A 18 30.75 -42.15 14.77
N THR A 19 30.10 -43.19 14.24
CA THR A 19 29.27 -43.08 13.04
C THR A 19 28.10 -42.11 13.23
N LEU A 20 27.44 -42.13 14.38
CA LEU A 20 26.35 -41.21 14.70
C LEU A 20 26.82 -39.75 14.82
N ILE A 21 28.00 -39.53 15.40
CA ILE A 21 28.60 -38.19 15.51
C ILE A 21 28.92 -37.62 14.13
N ILE A 22 29.52 -38.43 13.25
CA ILE A 22 29.82 -38.03 11.87
C ILE A 22 28.54 -37.69 11.11
N LEU A 23 27.51 -38.53 11.23
CA LEU A 23 26.23 -38.29 10.57
C LEU A 23 25.58 -36.99 11.07
N GLY A 24 25.58 -36.76 12.39
CA GLY A 24 25.08 -35.52 13.00
C GLY A 24 25.84 -34.28 12.54
N TYR A 25 27.17 -34.38 12.37
CA TYR A 25 28.00 -33.29 11.87
C TYR A 25 27.62 -32.90 10.43
N PHE A 26 27.42 -33.87 9.54
CA PHE A 26 26.98 -33.59 8.16
C PHE A 26 25.58 -32.96 8.12
N ILE A 27 24.65 -33.42 8.97
CA ILE A 27 23.31 -32.82 9.09
C ILE A 27 23.39 -31.37 9.57
N PHE A 28 24.25 -31.08 10.54
CA PHE A 28 24.46 -29.72 11.04
C PHE A 28 25.03 -28.79 9.95
N LEU A 29 26.00 -29.28 9.17
CA LEU A 29 26.59 -28.53 8.06
C LEU A 29 25.55 -28.20 6.97
N ALA A 30 24.75 -29.21 6.59
CA ALA A 30 23.68 -29.06 5.61
C ALA A 30 22.61 -28.06 6.09
N SER A 31 22.28 -28.09 7.38
CA SER A 31 21.29 -27.18 7.98
C SER A 31 21.72 -25.71 7.88
N ARG A 32 23.02 -25.41 8.09
CA ARG A 32 23.56 -24.06 7.92
C ARG A 32 23.51 -23.57 6.47
N ALA A 33 23.74 -24.45 5.50
CA ALA A 33 23.67 -24.10 4.08
C ALA A 33 22.23 -23.78 3.63
N ILE A 34 21.25 -24.54 4.13
CA ILE A 34 19.83 -24.33 3.81
C ILE A 34 19.33 -22.97 4.35
N ILE A 35 19.68 -22.63 5.59
CA ILE A 35 19.25 -21.37 6.22
C ILE A 35 19.81 -20.15 5.47
N GLN A 36 21.08 -20.20 5.04
CA GLN A 36 21.68 -19.10 4.28
C GLN A 36 21.05 -18.94 2.90
N ASN A 37 20.81 -20.04 2.19
CA ASN A 37 20.15 -20.01 0.89
C ASN A 37 18.73 -19.44 0.96
N GLN A 38 17.98 -19.69 2.03
CA GLN A 38 16.65 -19.10 2.19
C GLN A 38 16.69 -17.58 2.42
N LYS A 39 17.67 -17.06 3.15
CA LYS A 39 17.83 -15.61 3.35
C LYS A 39 18.12 -14.90 2.03
N ILE A 40 19.08 -15.43 1.26
CA ILE A 40 19.47 -14.88 -0.04
C ILE A 40 18.28 -14.88 -1.01
N LYS A 41 17.50 -15.97 -1.05
CA LYS A 41 16.28 -16.03 -1.89
C LYS A 41 15.25 -14.98 -1.51
N LYS A 42 15.03 -14.74 -0.21
CA LYS A 42 14.10 -13.70 0.25
C LYS A 42 14.58 -12.30 -0.12
N GLU A 43 15.88 -12.02 0.04
CA GLU A 43 16.46 -10.74 -0.36
C GLU A 43 16.31 -10.49 -1.87
N ILE A 44 16.55 -11.52 -2.69
CA ILE A 44 16.34 -11.45 -4.14
C ILE A 44 14.86 -11.19 -4.47
N GLU A 45 13.93 -11.85 -3.80
CA GLU A 45 12.50 -11.67 -4.03
C GLU A 45 12.03 -10.26 -3.65
N GLU A 46 12.52 -9.73 -2.53
CA GLU A 46 12.23 -8.38 -2.07
C GLU A 46 12.77 -7.32 -3.02
N ILE A 47 14.03 -7.44 -3.44
CA ILE A 47 14.64 -6.52 -4.42
C ILE A 47 13.87 -6.55 -5.74
N ASN A 48 13.53 -7.75 -6.24
CA ASN A 48 12.73 -7.88 -7.47
C ASN A 48 11.34 -7.27 -7.34
N LYS A 49 10.72 -7.34 -6.15
CA LYS A 49 9.45 -6.68 -5.89
C LYS A 49 9.60 -5.16 -5.95
N GLN A 50 10.65 -4.61 -5.34
CA GLN A 50 10.93 -3.17 -5.38
C GLN A 50 11.17 -2.67 -6.81
N ILE A 51 11.90 -3.43 -7.64
CA ILE A 51 12.10 -3.10 -9.06
C ILE A 51 10.76 -3.03 -9.78
N ARG A 52 9.89 -4.05 -9.63
CA ARG A 52 8.57 -4.06 -10.28
C ARG A 52 7.70 -2.87 -9.85
N GLU A 53 7.69 -2.54 -8.56
CA GLU A 53 6.95 -1.37 -8.08
C GLU A 53 7.48 -0.05 -8.65
N GLN A 54 8.80 0.07 -8.78
CA GLN A 54 9.43 1.26 -9.39
C GLN A 54 9.16 1.35 -10.89
N GLU A 55 9.21 0.24 -11.63
CA GLU A 55 8.86 0.19 -13.05
C GLU A 55 7.40 0.56 -13.29
N GLN A 56 6.48 0.05 -12.47
CA GLN A 56 5.06 0.42 -12.53
C GLN A 56 4.87 1.91 -12.32
N LYS A 57 5.47 2.49 -11.27
CA LYS A 57 5.42 3.93 -11.02
C LYS A 57 5.99 4.73 -12.20
N ASN A 58 7.13 4.31 -12.75
CA ASN A 58 7.71 4.99 -13.90
C ASN A 58 6.77 4.94 -15.12
N ASN A 59 6.16 3.79 -15.40
CA ASN A 59 5.19 3.63 -16.49
C ASN A 59 3.94 4.51 -16.28
N GLU A 60 3.41 4.59 -15.06
CA GLU A 60 2.29 5.48 -14.72
C GLU A 60 2.65 6.95 -14.90
N LEU A 61 3.84 7.36 -14.44
CA LEU A 61 4.33 8.72 -14.63
C LEU A 61 4.51 9.05 -16.11
N GLN A 62 5.03 8.12 -16.92
CA GLN A 62 5.16 8.29 -18.36
C GLN A 62 3.79 8.46 -19.03
N LYS A 63 2.81 7.61 -18.69
CA LYS A 63 1.43 7.74 -19.17
C LYS A 63 0.80 9.08 -18.79
N PHE A 64 1.05 9.56 -17.57
CA PHE A 64 0.57 10.86 -17.13
C PHE A 64 1.21 12.02 -17.92
N ILE A 65 2.52 11.95 -18.16
CA ILE A 65 3.24 12.91 -19.01
C ILE A 65 2.67 12.88 -20.43
N GLU A 66 2.43 11.70 -20.98
CA GLU A 66 1.87 11.53 -22.31
C GLU A 66 0.44 12.12 -22.39
N TYR A 67 -0.42 11.79 -21.43
CA TYR A 67 -1.77 12.35 -21.31
C TYR A 67 -1.77 13.89 -21.24
N GLN A 68 -0.85 14.49 -20.49
CA GLN A 68 -0.73 15.95 -20.43
C GLN A 68 -0.20 16.57 -21.74
N LYS A 69 0.59 15.82 -22.52
CA LYS A 69 1.08 16.26 -23.83
C LYS A 69 0.01 16.16 -24.92
N THR A 70 -0.99 15.29 -24.76
CA THR A 70 -2.08 15.14 -25.72
C THR A 70 -2.91 16.42 -25.80
N ASP A 71 -3.31 16.80 -27.02
CA ASP A 71 -4.13 18.00 -27.28
C ASP A 71 -5.47 17.98 -26.53
N ASN A 72 -5.95 16.81 -26.11
CA ASN A 72 -7.15 16.63 -25.30
C ASN A 72 -7.02 17.28 -23.90
N PHE A 73 -5.83 17.21 -23.26
CA PHE A 73 -5.60 17.89 -21.99
C PHE A 73 -5.51 19.41 -22.17
N LYS A 74 -4.90 19.88 -23.28
CA LYS A 74 -4.91 21.30 -23.65
C LYS A 74 -6.33 21.80 -23.89
N GLU A 75 -7.14 21.10 -24.68
CA GLU A 75 -8.54 21.45 -24.96
C GLU A 75 -9.36 21.48 -23.66
N LYS A 76 -9.19 20.51 -22.76
CA LYS A 76 -9.84 20.49 -21.45
C LYS A 76 -9.41 21.67 -20.57
N GLN A 77 -8.11 21.96 -20.48
CA GLN A 77 -7.61 23.12 -19.72
C GLN A 77 -8.04 24.47 -20.34
N LEU A 78 -8.12 24.59 -21.67
CA LEU A 78 -8.65 25.78 -22.35
C LEU A 78 -10.14 25.97 -22.05
N ARG A 79 -10.93 24.90 -22.06
CA ARG A 79 -12.36 24.94 -21.75
C ARG A 79 -12.61 25.31 -20.28
N GLU A 80 -11.82 24.76 -19.36
CA GLU A 80 -11.93 25.01 -17.91
C GLU A 80 -11.39 26.38 -17.49
N LYS A 81 -10.23 26.81 -18.01
CA LYS A 81 -9.57 28.06 -17.57
C LYS A 81 -9.93 29.28 -18.39
N LEU A 82 -10.22 29.12 -19.67
CA LEU A 82 -10.46 30.24 -20.59
C LEU A 82 -11.90 30.29 -21.10
N GLY A 83 -12.76 29.36 -20.68
CA GLY A 83 -14.13 29.25 -21.19
C GLY A 83 -14.18 29.05 -22.71
N PHE A 84 -13.10 28.56 -23.32
CA PHE A 84 -12.95 28.48 -24.77
C PHE A 84 -13.96 27.50 -25.36
N LYS A 85 -14.69 27.97 -26.37
CA LYS A 85 -15.63 27.20 -27.19
C LYS A 85 -15.04 26.99 -28.58
N LYS A 86 -15.35 25.84 -29.22
CA LYS A 86 -14.93 25.56 -30.60
C LYS A 86 -15.55 26.56 -31.58
N GLU A 87 -14.88 26.80 -32.70
CA GLU A 87 -15.47 27.53 -33.83
C GLU A 87 -16.75 26.80 -34.28
N GLY A 88 -17.92 27.43 -34.06
CA GLY A 88 -19.24 26.87 -34.37
C GLY A 88 -20.20 26.69 -33.18
N GLU A 89 -19.80 26.97 -31.94
CA GLU A 89 -20.67 26.80 -30.76
C GLU A 89 -21.37 28.13 -30.37
N ILE A 90 -22.69 28.23 -30.58
CA ILE A 90 -23.48 29.44 -30.31
C ILE A 90 -23.65 29.64 -28.79
N VAL A 91 -23.26 30.80 -28.28
CA VAL A 91 -23.56 31.23 -26.90
C VAL A 91 -24.93 31.92 -26.91
N ILE A 92 -25.95 31.26 -26.37
CA ILE A 92 -27.23 31.90 -26.08
C ILE A 92 -27.10 32.54 -24.69
N ALA A 93 -26.80 33.84 -24.66
CA ALA A 93 -26.97 34.64 -23.44
C ALA A 93 -28.47 34.84 -23.25
N VAL A 94 -29.05 34.13 -22.27
CA VAL A 94 -30.45 34.35 -21.87
C VAL A 94 -30.50 35.72 -21.19
N PRO A 95 -31.25 36.71 -21.72
CA PRO A 95 -31.42 37.97 -21.01
C PRO A 95 -32.15 37.70 -19.71
N GLU A 96 -31.53 38.06 -18.59
CA GLU A 96 -32.17 38.07 -17.29
C GLU A 96 -33.33 39.06 -17.36
N ASN A 97 -34.56 38.54 -17.47
CA ASN A 97 -35.76 39.35 -17.38
C ASN A 97 -35.72 40.12 -16.07
N LYS A 98 -35.64 41.45 -16.17
CA LYS A 98 -35.68 42.41 -15.06
C LYS A 98 -37.08 42.52 -14.43
N ASP A 99 -37.79 41.41 -14.30
CA ASP A 99 -39.13 41.33 -13.74
C ASP A 99 -39.22 40.18 -12.74
N ARG A 100 -38.43 40.25 -11.67
CA ARG A 100 -38.75 39.53 -10.43
C ARG A 100 -38.83 40.54 -9.29
N LYS A 101 -40.08 40.91 -9.02
CA LYS A 101 -40.55 41.66 -7.86
C LYS A 101 -39.90 41.11 -6.59
N THR A 102 -39.46 42.03 -5.74
CA THR A 102 -39.09 41.86 -4.34
C THR A 102 -40.05 40.94 -3.60
N PRO A 103 -39.50 40.03 -2.77
CA PRO A 103 -40.09 39.72 -1.48
C PRO A 103 -39.12 40.08 -0.35
N THR A 104 -39.57 41.03 0.47
CA THR A 104 -39.46 41.15 1.94
C THR A 104 -38.23 40.56 2.66
N PRO A 105 -37.57 41.33 3.56
CA PRO A 105 -36.37 40.90 4.26
C PRO A 105 -36.66 39.68 5.14
N ILE A 106 -35.91 38.61 4.92
CA ILE A 106 -35.86 37.45 5.81
C ILE A 106 -35.16 37.92 7.10
N PRO A 107 -35.72 37.63 8.29
CA PRO A 107 -35.12 38.06 9.55
C PRO A 107 -33.72 37.50 9.68
N THR A 108 -32.79 38.35 10.11
CA THR A 108 -31.47 37.98 10.63
C THR A 108 -31.67 36.90 11.69
N ILE A 109 -31.47 35.63 11.32
CA ILE A 109 -31.31 34.56 12.29
C ILE A 109 -29.95 34.84 12.93
N SER A 110 -29.98 35.46 14.11
CA SER A 110 -28.85 35.52 15.02
C SER A 110 -28.15 34.18 15.01
N ALA A 111 -26.90 34.18 14.53
CA ALA A 111 -26.01 33.04 14.64
C ALA A 111 -25.85 32.74 16.13
N SER A 112 -26.67 31.84 16.64
CA SER A 112 -26.39 31.16 17.87
C SER A 112 -25.03 30.49 17.67
N THR A 113 -24.10 30.85 18.54
CA THR A 113 -22.77 30.25 18.67
C THR A 113 -22.94 28.79 19.07
N SER A 114 -23.42 27.96 18.14
CA SER A 114 -23.40 26.52 18.27
C SER A 114 -21.95 26.10 18.12
N LEU A 115 -21.33 25.80 19.26
CA LEU A 115 -19.96 25.35 19.41
C LEU A 115 -19.62 24.40 18.26
N LYS A 116 -18.73 24.84 17.37
CA LYS A 116 -18.22 24.06 16.25
C LYS A 116 -17.43 22.90 16.85
N ILE A 117 -18.09 21.76 17.05
CA ILE A 117 -17.46 20.58 17.62
C ILE A 117 -16.30 20.21 16.68
N PRO A 118 -15.05 20.22 17.17
CA PRO A 118 -13.91 19.93 16.32
C PRO A 118 -13.92 18.45 15.93
N ASN A 119 -13.47 18.16 14.70
CA ASN A 119 -13.62 16.83 14.10
C ASN A 119 -13.05 15.70 14.97
N TYR A 120 -11.96 15.91 15.72
CA TYR A 120 -11.37 14.88 16.58
C TYR A 120 -12.34 14.33 17.65
N VAL A 121 -13.29 15.13 18.12
CA VAL A 121 -14.31 14.71 19.10
C VAL A 121 -15.29 13.72 18.46
N LEU A 122 -15.64 13.93 17.18
CA LEU A 122 -16.48 13.00 16.42
C LEU A 122 -15.79 11.65 16.22
N TRP A 123 -14.48 11.67 15.94
CA TRP A 123 -13.67 10.45 15.79
C TRP A 123 -13.52 9.66 17.09
N TRP A 124 -13.33 10.35 18.21
CA TRP A 124 -13.26 9.71 19.51
C TRP A 124 -14.57 9.02 19.88
N LYS A 125 -15.71 9.70 19.65
CA LYS A 125 -17.04 9.14 19.88
C LYS A 125 -17.25 7.86 19.07
N TYR A 126 -16.88 7.88 17.79
CA TYR A 126 -16.96 6.72 16.90
C TYR A 126 -16.10 5.55 17.38
N LEU A 127 -14.87 5.80 17.83
CA LEU A 127 -13.94 4.75 18.28
C LEU A 127 -14.33 4.15 19.64
N SER A 128 -14.96 4.94 20.52
CA SER A 128 -15.29 4.51 21.89
C SER A 128 -16.51 3.59 22.01
N GLY A 129 -17.18 3.25 20.92
CA GLY A 129 -18.15 2.14 20.87
C GLY A 129 -19.34 2.25 21.83
N LYS A 130 -19.95 3.44 21.92
CA LYS A 130 -21.33 3.64 22.42
C LYS A 130 -22.15 4.44 21.42
#